data_AF-A6IBB7-F1
#
_entry.id   AF-A6IBB7-F1
#
_cell.length_a   1.000
_cell.length_b   1.000
_cell.length_c   1.000
_cell.angle_alpha   90.00
_cell.angle_beta   90.00
_cell.angle_gamma   90.00
#
_symmetry.space_group_name_H-M   'P 1'
#
loop_
_entity.id
_entity.type
_entity.pdbx_description
1 polymer ?
#
loop_
_entity_poly.entity_id
_entity_poly.type
_entity_poly.pdbx_seq_one_letter_code
_entity_poly.pdbx_strand_id
1 'polypeptide(L)'
;MMCMNCGCDFSLTVRRHHCHACGKIVCRNCSRNKYPLKCLKNRMAKVCDGCFRELKLRNGPVPGPIRERPVSMSFPLSSSRFSSGSTFSSVFQSISPSTFKKQKKVPSALAEVAASGEGSAISGYLSRCKSGKRRWKKLWLVIKGKVLYTYLASEDKVAMESIPLLGFTIAPEKEEGSSEVGPVFHLYHKKTLFYSFKAEDSSSAQRWMEAMEDASVL
;
A
#
# COMPACT_ATOMS: atom_id res chain seq x y z
N MET A 1 -15.73 6.96 -6.44
CA MET A 1 -16.11 5.58 -6.03
C MET A 1 -14.84 4.84 -5.62
N MET A 2 -14.81 4.31 -4.40
CA MET A 2 -13.59 3.78 -3.74
C MET A 2 -13.69 2.28 -3.44
N CYS A 3 -12.55 1.65 -3.17
CA CYS A 3 -12.47 0.25 -2.74
C CYS A 3 -13.17 0.06 -1.40
N MET A 4 -14.14 -0.85 -1.34
CA MET A 4 -14.93 -1.11 -0.13
C MET A 4 -14.19 -1.86 0.97
N ASN A 5 -12.93 -2.30 0.73
CA ASN A 5 -12.11 -3.01 1.72
C ASN A 5 -10.99 -2.13 2.31
N CYS A 6 -10.34 -1.29 1.50
CA CYS A 6 -9.18 -0.51 1.92
C CYS A 6 -9.31 0.99 1.67
N GLY A 7 -10.46 1.45 1.17
CA GLY A 7 -10.74 2.88 0.94
C GLY A 7 -9.97 3.52 -0.23
N CYS A 8 -9.13 2.78 -0.97
CA CYS A 8 -8.36 3.39 -2.05
C CYS A 8 -9.25 3.80 -3.23
N ASP A 9 -8.99 4.95 -3.83
CA ASP A 9 -9.69 5.40 -5.03
C ASP A 9 -9.32 4.56 -6.26
N PHE A 10 -10.32 4.34 -7.11
CA PHE A 10 -10.11 3.73 -8.40
C PHE A 10 -9.61 4.78 -9.40
N SER A 11 -8.67 4.37 -10.24
CA SER A 11 -8.04 5.20 -11.28
C SER A 11 -7.81 4.37 -12.55
N LEU A 12 -7.25 4.98 -13.60
CA LEU A 12 -6.94 4.26 -14.84
C LEU A 12 -6.01 3.05 -14.61
N THR A 13 -5.14 3.13 -13.60
CA THR A 13 -4.21 2.06 -13.21
C THR A 13 -4.78 1.17 -12.08
N VAL A 14 -5.62 1.73 -11.21
CA VAL A 14 -6.32 0.98 -10.14
C VAL A 14 -7.74 0.66 -10.60
N ARG A 15 -7.89 -0.45 -11.32
CA ARG A 15 -9.18 -0.89 -11.88
C ARG A 15 -10.12 -1.43 -10.80
N ARG A 16 -11.42 -1.30 -11.06
CA ARG A 16 -12.50 -1.86 -10.25
C ARG A 16 -12.58 -3.37 -10.47
N HIS A 17 -12.75 -4.12 -9.38
CA HIS A 17 -13.02 -5.54 -9.43
C HIS A 17 -14.22 -5.87 -8.55
N HIS A 18 -15.08 -6.76 -9.03
CA HIS A 18 -16.24 -7.24 -8.28
C HIS A 18 -15.87 -8.51 -7.53
N CYS A 19 -16.22 -8.57 -6.25
CA CYS A 19 -16.25 -9.83 -5.52
C CYS A 19 -17.44 -10.66 -6.01
N HIS A 20 -17.20 -11.87 -6.49
CA HIS A 20 -18.28 -12.73 -7.00
C HIS A 20 -19.11 -13.37 -5.87
N ALA A 21 -18.63 -13.32 -4.62
CA ALA A 21 -19.35 -13.84 -3.47
C ALA A 21 -20.28 -12.80 -2.82
N CYS A 22 -19.84 -11.53 -2.71
CA CYS A 22 -20.58 -10.49 -1.99
C CYS A 22 -20.87 -9.22 -2.80
N GLY A 23 -20.51 -9.18 -4.09
CA GLY A 23 -20.77 -8.04 -4.98
C GLY A 23 -19.90 -6.79 -4.74
N LYS A 24 -19.21 -6.68 -3.59
CA LYS A 24 -18.40 -5.51 -3.24
C LYS A 24 -17.37 -5.16 -4.31
N ILE A 25 -17.19 -3.86 -4.51
CA ILE A 25 -16.24 -3.28 -5.46
C ILE A 25 -14.91 -3.07 -4.74
N VAL A 26 -13.88 -3.77 -5.19
CA VAL A 26 -12.59 -3.88 -4.52
C VAL A 26 -11.43 -3.70 -5.51
N CYS A 27 -10.28 -3.27 -5.00
CA CYS A 27 -9.06 -3.18 -5.81
C CYS A 27 -8.41 -4.54 -5.98
N ARG A 28 -7.42 -4.64 -6.89
CA ARG A 28 -6.66 -5.88 -7.15
C ARG A 28 -6.01 -6.41 -5.87
N ASN A 29 -5.59 -5.51 -4.98
CA ASN A 29 -4.90 -5.87 -3.75
C ASN A 29 -5.82 -6.53 -2.72
N CYS A 30 -7.10 -6.18 -2.72
CA CYS A 30 -8.12 -6.68 -1.80
C CYS A 30 -8.90 -7.89 -2.35
N SER A 31 -8.55 -8.36 -3.54
CA SER A 31 -9.21 -9.47 -4.25
C SER A 31 -8.21 -10.39 -4.94
N ARG A 32 -7.08 -10.64 -4.26
CA ARG A 32 -5.96 -11.41 -4.82
C ARG A 32 -6.33 -12.88 -5.04
N ASN A 33 -7.22 -13.40 -4.21
CA ASN A 33 -7.56 -14.81 -4.18
C ASN A 33 -8.77 -15.15 -5.05
N LYS A 34 -8.84 -16.41 -5.47
CA LYS A 34 -10.02 -17.02 -6.09
C LYS A 34 -10.51 -18.15 -5.20
N TYR A 35 -11.82 -18.38 -5.18
CA TYR A 35 -12.43 -19.46 -4.41
C TYR A 35 -13.56 -20.11 -5.24
N PRO A 36 -13.78 -21.43 -5.13
CA PRO A 36 -14.91 -22.09 -5.77
C PRO A 36 -16.23 -21.63 -5.15
N LEU A 37 -17.12 -21.04 -5.95
CA LEU A 37 -18.42 -20.58 -5.46
C LEU A 37 -19.52 -21.55 -5.86
N LYS A 38 -20.33 -21.98 -4.88
CA LYS A 38 -21.48 -22.87 -5.11
C LYS A 38 -22.48 -22.27 -6.09
N CYS A 39 -22.76 -20.96 -5.97
CA CYS A 39 -23.62 -20.22 -6.89
C CYS A 39 -23.09 -20.18 -8.35
N LEU A 40 -21.81 -20.47 -8.57
CA LEU A 40 -21.19 -20.55 -9.89
C LEU A 40 -20.82 -21.99 -10.25
N LYS A 41 -21.59 -22.99 -9.78
CA LYS A 41 -21.35 -24.42 -10.04
C LYS A 41 -19.92 -24.85 -9.67
N ASN A 42 -19.43 -24.39 -8.51
CA ASN A 42 -18.10 -24.66 -7.97
C ASN A 42 -16.92 -24.13 -8.82
N ARG A 43 -17.16 -23.19 -9.75
CA ARG A 43 -16.10 -22.56 -10.54
C ARG A 43 -15.27 -21.59 -9.71
N MET A 44 -13.97 -21.53 -10.00
CA MET A 44 -13.02 -20.61 -9.37
C MET A 44 -13.33 -19.16 -9.74
N ALA A 45 -13.83 -18.38 -8.79
CA ALA A 45 -14.20 -16.98 -9.00
C ALA A 45 -13.44 -16.04 -8.08
N LYS A 46 -13.28 -14.79 -8.53
CA LYS A 46 -12.55 -13.77 -7.78
C LYS A 46 -13.36 -13.31 -6.58
N VAL A 47 -12.76 -13.39 -5.39
CA VAL A 47 -13.39 -13.00 -4.13
C VAL A 47 -12.53 -11.99 -3.38
N CYS A 48 -13.15 -11.15 -2.56
CA CYS A 48 -12.42 -10.25 -1.67
C CYS A 48 -11.78 -11.03 -0.52
N ASP A 49 -10.78 -10.44 0.13
CA ASP A 49 -10.04 -11.10 1.20
C ASP A 49 -10.93 -11.55 2.38
N GLY A 50 -11.99 -10.80 2.68
CA GLY A 50 -12.99 -11.18 3.69
C GLY A 50 -13.73 -12.46 3.32
N CYS A 51 -14.35 -12.50 2.14
CA CYS A 51 -15.05 -13.69 1.66
C CYS A 51 -14.13 -14.89 1.49
N PHE A 52 -12.87 -14.69 1.09
CA PHE A 52 -11.91 -15.79 0.98
C PHE A 52 -11.68 -16.49 2.33
N ARG A 53 -11.56 -15.72 3.43
CA ARG A 53 -11.40 -16.28 4.78
C ARG A 53 -12.67 -17.01 5.23
N GLU A 54 -13.83 -16.38 5.10
CA GLU A 54 -15.11 -16.95 5.50
C GLU A 54 -15.42 -18.26 4.76
N LEU A 55 -15.21 -18.29 3.44
CA LEU A 55 -15.46 -19.48 2.62
C LEU A 55 -14.51 -20.63 2.94
N LYS A 56 -13.24 -20.31 3.26
CA LYS A 56 -12.23 -21.31 3.68
C LYS A 56 -12.58 -21.94 5.02
N LEU A 57 -13.13 -21.17 5.96
CA LEU A 57 -13.60 -21.67 7.26
C LEU A 57 -14.84 -22.56 7.09
N ARG A 58 -15.79 -22.16 6.23
CA ARG A 58 -17.09 -22.84 6.11
C ARG A 58 -17.07 -24.13 5.29
N ASN A 59 -16.19 -24.25 4.29
CA ASN A 59 -16.17 -25.41 3.38
C ASN A 59 -14.87 -26.23 3.47
N GLY A 60 -14.01 -25.99 4.47
CA GLY A 60 -12.73 -26.67 4.63
C GLY A 60 -11.67 -26.30 3.57
N PRO A 61 -10.44 -26.85 3.69
CA PRO A 61 -9.39 -26.67 2.69
C PRO A 61 -9.78 -27.36 1.39
N VAL A 62 -9.86 -26.61 0.29
CA VAL A 62 -10.05 -27.19 -1.05
C VAL A 62 -8.75 -27.93 -1.44
N PRO A 63 -8.80 -29.21 -1.84
CA PRO A 63 -7.65 -29.90 -2.42
C PRO A 63 -7.45 -29.39 -3.84
N GLY A 64 -6.46 -28.52 -4.05
CA GLY A 64 -6.11 -28.00 -5.37
C GLY A 64 -4.98 -26.98 -5.26
N PRO A 65 -4.06 -26.90 -6.24
CA PRO A 65 -2.71 -26.44 -6.01
C PRO A 65 -2.72 -24.97 -5.60
N ILE A 66 -2.27 -24.75 -4.37
CA ILE A 66 -1.77 -23.47 -3.91
C ILE A 66 -0.62 -23.14 -4.87
N ARG A 67 -0.85 -22.29 -5.87
CA ARG A 67 0.26 -21.60 -6.55
C ARG A 67 0.79 -20.54 -5.59
N GLU A 68 1.47 -21.01 -4.54
CA GLU A 68 2.54 -20.26 -3.92
C GLU A 68 3.57 -20.04 -5.03
N ARG A 69 3.68 -18.80 -5.49
CA ARG A 69 4.83 -18.43 -6.30
C ARG A 69 6.05 -18.46 -5.36
N PRO A 70 7.09 -19.24 -5.66
CA PRO A 70 8.33 -19.18 -4.90
C PRO A 70 8.91 -17.77 -5.01
N VAL A 71 9.39 -17.27 -3.87
CA VAL A 71 10.19 -16.05 -3.76
C VAL A 71 11.65 -16.47 -3.88
N SER A 72 12.16 -16.66 -5.09
CA SER A 72 13.60 -16.71 -5.35
C SER A 72 13.87 -16.75 -6.86
N MET A 73 14.49 -15.70 -7.38
CA MET A 73 15.34 -15.79 -8.56
C MET A 73 16.68 -15.18 -8.19
N SER A 74 17.49 -15.99 -7.52
CA SER A 74 18.94 -15.90 -7.63
C SER A 74 19.34 -16.52 -8.95
N PHE A 75 20.10 -15.76 -9.74
CA PHE A 75 20.73 -16.18 -10.99
C PHE A 75 21.60 -17.43 -10.79
N PRO A 76 21.74 -18.25 -11.84
CA PRO A 76 23.08 -18.58 -12.27
C PRO A 76 23.32 -18.35 -13.77
N LEU A 77 24.59 -18.10 -14.06
CA LEU A 77 25.20 -17.89 -15.37
C LEU A 77 25.28 -19.18 -16.22
N SER A 78 25.30 -18.94 -17.53
CA SER A 78 26.05 -19.66 -18.58
C SER A 78 25.46 -20.91 -19.26
N SER A 79 25.26 -20.74 -20.59
CA SER A 79 25.54 -21.65 -21.72
C SER A 79 24.85 -23.03 -21.77
N SER A 80 24.35 -23.55 -22.90
CA SER A 80 24.40 -23.13 -24.30
C SER A 80 23.38 -23.97 -25.10
N ARG A 81 22.97 -23.42 -26.25
CA ARG A 81 22.71 -24.13 -27.52
C ARG A 81 21.33 -24.76 -27.85
N PHE A 82 20.75 -24.13 -28.89
CA PHE A 82 20.02 -24.64 -30.07
C PHE A 82 18.49 -24.85 -30.04
N SER A 83 17.82 -23.83 -30.61
CA SER A 83 16.85 -23.85 -31.72
C SER A 83 15.78 -24.96 -31.80
N SER A 84 14.50 -24.56 -31.86
CA SER A 84 13.74 -24.44 -33.13
C SER A 84 12.25 -24.15 -32.92
N GLY A 85 11.74 -23.10 -33.59
CA GLY A 85 10.34 -22.90 -34.05
C GLY A 85 9.27 -22.72 -32.97
N SER A 86 8.26 -21.84 -33.07
CA SER A 86 7.72 -21.11 -34.19
C SER A 86 6.68 -20.10 -33.66
N THR A 87 6.71 -18.89 -34.23
CA THR A 87 5.59 -17.96 -34.49
C THR A 87 4.74 -17.41 -33.33
N PHE A 88 4.95 -16.11 -33.05
CA PHE A 88 3.80 -15.20 -33.01
C PHE A 88 4.07 -13.94 -33.83
N SER A 89 3.03 -13.57 -34.56
CA SER A 89 2.94 -12.58 -35.62
C SER A 89 3.27 -11.15 -35.17
N SER A 90 4.02 -10.51 -36.05
CA SER A 90 4.37 -9.11 -36.19
C SER A 90 3.17 -8.24 -36.57
N VAL A 91 2.79 -7.29 -35.71
CA VAL A 91 2.28 -5.96 -36.11
C VAL A 91 2.63 -4.96 -34.99
N PHE A 92 3.16 -3.80 -35.37
CA PHE A 92 3.58 -2.64 -34.55
C PHE A 92 5.03 -2.63 -34.04
N GLN A 93 5.99 -2.76 -34.95
CA GLN A 93 7.20 -1.94 -34.89
C GLN A 93 7.03 -0.81 -35.91
N SER A 94 6.89 0.43 -35.41
CA SER A 94 7.31 1.70 -36.05
C SER A 94 6.44 2.88 -35.62
N ILE A 95 6.63 3.37 -34.38
CA ILE A 95 6.53 4.81 -34.10
C ILE A 95 7.63 5.14 -33.10
N SER A 96 8.65 5.87 -33.56
CA SER A 96 9.57 6.59 -32.70
C SER A 96 8.93 7.92 -32.32
N PRO A 97 8.81 8.26 -31.02
CA PRO A 97 8.84 9.67 -30.66
C PRO A 97 9.92 9.93 -29.60
N SER A 98 10.94 10.65 -30.05
CA SER A 98 11.62 11.75 -29.37
C SER A 98 11.11 12.12 -27.97
N THR A 99 12.02 12.16 -27.00
CA THR A 99 12.16 13.17 -25.94
C THR A 99 10.94 14.05 -25.60
N PHE A 100 9.82 13.45 -25.17
CA PHE A 100 8.79 14.19 -24.43
C PHE A 100 8.96 13.95 -22.94
N LYS A 101 9.53 14.96 -22.26
CA LYS A 101 9.47 15.10 -20.80
C LYS A 101 8.00 15.04 -20.38
N LYS A 102 7.55 13.85 -19.95
CA LYS A 102 6.21 13.65 -19.39
C LYS A 102 6.12 14.43 -18.08
N GLN A 103 5.64 15.67 -18.17
CA GLN A 103 5.06 16.33 -17.00
C GLN A 103 3.86 15.49 -16.58
N LYS A 104 4.03 14.73 -15.49
CA LYS A 104 2.95 14.03 -14.81
C LYS A 104 1.96 15.12 -14.39
N LYS A 105 0.79 15.17 -15.01
CA LYS A 105 -0.31 16.01 -14.54
C LYS A 105 -0.64 15.56 -13.11
N VAL A 106 -0.27 16.42 -12.16
CA VAL A 106 -0.50 16.25 -10.73
C VAL A 106 -2.02 16.23 -10.51
N PRO A 107 -2.59 15.18 -9.90
CA PRO A 107 -3.98 15.21 -9.46
C PRO A 107 -4.21 16.44 -8.58
N SER A 108 -5.28 17.20 -8.82
CA SER A 108 -5.64 18.43 -8.09
C SER A 108 -5.69 18.31 -6.56
N ALA A 109 -5.73 17.09 -6.01
CA ALA A 109 -5.71 16.80 -4.57
C ALA A 109 -4.29 16.59 -3.98
N LEU A 110 -3.25 16.49 -4.82
CA LEU A 110 -1.85 16.48 -4.39
C LEU A 110 -1.32 17.90 -4.57
N ALA A 111 -1.41 18.72 -3.52
CA ALA A 111 -0.73 20.00 -3.50
C ALA A 111 0.77 19.78 -3.77
N GLU A 112 1.38 20.60 -4.62
CA GLU A 112 2.83 20.70 -4.75
C GLU A 112 3.38 21.28 -3.44
N VAL A 113 3.60 20.42 -2.47
CA VAL A 113 4.26 20.75 -1.22
C VAL A 113 5.68 20.26 -1.37
N ALA A 114 6.65 21.17 -1.41
CA ALA A 114 8.04 20.79 -1.40
C ALA A 114 8.33 20.02 -0.10
N ALA A 115 9.10 18.94 -0.21
CA ALA A 115 9.55 18.17 0.94
C ALA A 115 10.53 18.94 1.86
N SER A 116 11.01 20.12 1.41
CA SER A 116 11.88 21.04 2.14
C SER A 116 11.10 21.99 3.07
N GLY A 117 11.63 22.18 4.29
CA GLY A 117 10.88 22.40 5.54
C GLY A 117 10.37 23.79 5.88
N GLU A 118 10.11 24.69 4.92
CA GLU A 118 9.59 26.01 5.29
C GLU A 118 8.11 25.93 5.71
N GLY A 119 7.86 26.14 7.01
CA GLY A 119 6.55 26.06 7.65
C GLY A 119 6.02 24.63 7.90
N SER A 120 6.89 23.63 7.91
CA SER A 120 6.53 22.25 8.29
C SER A 120 6.63 22.06 9.80
N ALA A 121 5.65 21.39 10.42
CA ALA A 121 5.67 21.08 11.85
C ALA A 121 6.77 20.06 12.18
N ILE A 122 6.94 19.05 11.31
CA ILE A 122 8.04 18.09 11.37
C ILE A 122 8.25 17.46 10.00
N SER A 123 9.50 17.10 9.70
CA SER A 123 9.86 16.34 8.50
C SER A 123 11.01 15.38 8.81
N GLY A 124 11.02 14.22 8.17
CA GLY A 124 12.09 13.24 8.36
C GLY A 124 11.77 11.85 7.83
N TYR A 125 12.75 10.96 7.94
CA TYR A 125 12.58 9.56 7.57
C TYR A 125 11.85 8.79 8.68
N LEU A 126 10.80 8.05 8.29
CA LEU A 126 10.19 7.02 9.13
C LEU A 126 10.05 5.72 8.35
N SER A 127 10.16 4.60 9.07
CA SER A 127 9.75 3.30 8.54
C SER A 127 8.26 3.11 8.77
N ARG A 128 7.49 2.94 7.69
CA ARG A 128 6.04 2.76 7.76
C ARG A 128 5.63 1.35 7.34
N CYS A 129 4.71 0.75 8.08
CA CYS A 129 3.98 -0.45 7.72
C CYS A 129 2.48 -0.15 7.57
N LYS A 130 1.84 -0.70 6.53
CA LYS A 130 0.38 -0.58 6.34
C LYS A 130 -0.32 -1.73 7.05
N SER A 131 -1.49 -1.45 7.62
CA SER A 131 -2.37 -2.48 8.18
C SER A 131 -2.57 -3.67 7.22
N GLY A 132 -2.42 -4.88 7.74
CA GLY A 132 -2.48 -6.13 6.96
C GLY A 132 -1.24 -6.43 6.09
N LYS A 133 -0.17 -5.62 6.18
CA LYS A 133 1.15 -5.90 5.61
C LYS A 133 2.18 -6.01 6.73
N ARG A 134 3.26 -6.76 6.49
CA ARG A 134 4.39 -6.89 7.44
C ARG A 134 5.69 -6.26 6.93
N ARG A 135 5.67 -5.57 5.79
CA ARG A 135 6.86 -5.00 5.18
C ARG A 135 6.97 -3.52 5.52
N TRP A 136 7.95 -3.20 6.36
CA TRP A 136 8.40 -1.84 6.62
C TRP A 136 8.98 -1.21 5.36
N LYS A 137 8.69 0.08 5.16
CA LYS A 137 9.28 0.90 4.10
C LYS A 137 9.78 2.20 4.70
N LYS A 138 11.07 2.49 4.53
CA LYS A 138 11.65 3.79 4.85
C LYS A 138 11.16 4.81 3.82
N LEU A 139 10.53 5.88 4.29
CA LEU A 139 9.90 6.93 3.49
C LEU A 139 10.23 8.29 4.12
N TRP A 140 10.22 9.34 3.31
CA TRP A 140 10.31 10.72 3.82
C TRP A 140 8.89 11.22 4.12
N LEU A 141 8.63 11.63 5.35
CA LEU A 141 7.33 12.13 5.79
C LEU A 141 7.43 13.59 6.18
N VAL A 142 6.35 14.33 5.97
CA VAL A 142 6.24 15.75 6.33
C VAL A 142 4.85 15.99 6.91
N ILE A 143 4.76 16.62 8.08
CA ILE A 143 3.51 17.17 8.60
C ILE A 143 3.52 18.67 8.33
N LYS A 144 2.53 19.15 7.60
CA LYS A 144 2.34 20.57 7.32
C LYS A 144 0.86 20.94 7.46
N GLY A 145 0.58 21.87 8.36
CA GLY A 145 -0.79 22.10 8.85
C GLY A 145 -1.33 20.85 9.56
N LYS A 146 -2.50 20.37 9.15
CA LYS A 146 -3.17 19.18 9.71
C LYS A 146 -3.06 17.95 8.78
N VAL A 147 -2.07 17.93 7.88
CA VAL A 147 -1.94 16.91 6.83
C VAL A 147 -0.56 16.23 6.88
N LEU A 148 -0.57 14.90 6.82
CA LEU A 148 0.61 14.06 6.66
C LEU A 148 0.88 13.78 5.19
N TYR A 149 2.03 14.21 4.70
CA TYR A 149 2.53 13.95 3.36
C TYR A 149 3.59 12.86 3.38
N THR A 150 3.59 12.00 2.38
CA THR A 150 4.57 10.91 2.21
C THR A 150 5.29 11.05 0.88
N TYR A 151 6.61 11.03 0.89
CA TYR A 151 7.49 11.12 -0.28
C TYR A 151 8.43 9.90 -0.34
N LEU A 152 9.02 9.67 -1.51
CA LEU A 152 10.03 8.63 -1.66
C LEU A 152 11.41 9.14 -1.23
N ALA A 153 11.71 10.40 -1.54
CA ALA A 153 12.93 11.09 -1.17
C ALA A 153 12.64 12.52 -0.65
N SER A 154 13.61 13.11 0.03
CA SER A 154 13.53 14.47 0.60
C SER A 154 13.52 15.58 -0.45
N GLU A 155 13.96 15.29 -1.67
CA GLU A 155 14.04 16.27 -2.77
C GLU A 155 12.77 16.26 -3.64
N ASP A 156 11.85 15.33 -3.39
CA ASP A 156 10.62 15.19 -4.16
C ASP A 156 9.71 16.41 -3.96
N LYS A 157 9.15 16.93 -5.06
CA LYS A 157 8.23 18.07 -5.06
C LYS A 157 6.75 17.67 -4.97
N VAL A 158 6.46 16.37 -5.12
CA VAL A 158 5.11 15.83 -5.19
C VAL A 158 5.00 14.66 -4.23
N ALA A 159 4.07 14.76 -3.29
CA ALA A 159 3.79 13.68 -2.36
C ALA A 159 3.20 12.48 -3.10
N MET A 160 3.64 11.29 -2.69
CA MET A 160 3.04 10.02 -3.11
C MET A 160 1.65 9.82 -2.50
N GLU A 161 1.47 10.28 -1.25
CA GLU A 161 0.23 10.19 -0.49
C GLU A 161 0.09 11.46 0.38
N SER A 162 -1.14 11.97 0.51
CA SER A 162 -1.52 13.01 1.47
C SER A 162 -2.71 12.52 2.29
N ILE A 163 -2.67 12.72 3.60
CA ILE A 163 -3.71 12.24 4.51
C ILE A 163 -3.98 13.31 5.57
N PRO A 164 -5.21 13.86 5.66
CA PRO A 164 -5.61 14.70 6.77
C PRO A 164 -5.57 13.89 8.07
N LEU A 165 -4.94 14.44 9.11
CA LEU A 165 -4.78 13.76 10.39
C LEU A 165 -5.96 13.97 11.35
N LEU A 166 -6.90 14.86 11.00
CA LEU A 166 -8.11 15.11 11.80
C LEU A 166 -8.89 13.80 12.05
N GLY A 167 -9.12 13.49 13.34
CA GLY A 167 -9.85 12.29 13.77
C GLY A 167 -9.04 10.99 13.78
N PHE A 168 -7.72 11.07 13.56
CA PHE A 168 -6.81 9.96 13.86
C PHE A 168 -6.42 9.97 15.33
N THR A 169 -6.08 8.80 15.86
CA THR A 169 -5.56 8.65 17.22
C THR A 169 -4.19 7.98 17.18
N ILE A 170 -3.26 8.47 17.98
CA ILE A 170 -1.87 8.02 18.04
C ILE A 170 -1.71 7.18 19.31
N ALA A 171 -0.99 6.07 19.24
CA ALA A 171 -0.67 5.26 20.42
C ALA A 171 0.74 4.66 20.31
N PRO A 172 1.57 4.73 21.35
CA PRO A 172 2.87 4.06 21.37
C PRO A 172 2.69 2.52 21.36
N GLU A 173 3.68 1.80 20.84
CA GLU A 173 3.78 0.36 21.06
C GLU A 173 4.13 0.13 22.54
N LYS A 174 3.26 -0.57 23.27
CA LYS A 174 3.53 -0.96 24.66
C LYS A 174 4.42 -2.20 24.64
N GLU A 175 5.67 -2.06 25.03
CA GLU A 175 6.53 -3.21 25.31
C GLU A 175 6.19 -3.72 26.72
N GLU A 176 5.92 -5.03 26.85
CA GLU A 176 5.58 -5.63 28.14
C GLU A 176 6.79 -5.56 29.08
N GLY A 177 6.77 -4.62 30.04
CA GLY A 177 7.73 -4.54 31.14
C GLY A 177 8.60 -3.28 31.20
N SER A 178 8.59 -2.43 30.18
CA SER A 178 9.28 -1.12 30.21
C SER A 178 8.28 0.02 30.30
N SER A 179 8.54 1.01 31.17
CA SER A 179 7.77 2.25 31.21
C SER A 179 8.19 3.24 30.12
N GLU A 180 9.22 2.87 29.33
CA GLU A 180 9.75 3.72 28.28
C GLU A 180 9.00 3.52 26.97
N VAL A 181 8.77 4.62 26.27
CA VAL A 181 8.17 4.63 24.95
C VAL A 181 9.20 4.08 23.95
N GLY A 182 8.90 2.95 23.32
CA GLY A 182 9.75 2.38 22.28
C GLY A 182 9.79 3.24 21.00
N PRO A 183 10.63 2.88 20.02
CA PRO A 183 10.76 3.62 18.76
C PRO A 183 9.56 3.41 17.81
N VAL A 184 8.55 2.63 18.21
CA VAL A 184 7.41 2.24 17.38
C VAL A 184 6.12 2.82 17.93
N PHE A 185 5.28 3.34 17.03
CA PHE A 185 3.98 3.89 17.36
C PHE A 185 2.97 3.63 16.25
N HIS A 186 1.70 3.80 16.59
CA HIS A 186 0.58 3.35 15.80
C HIS A 186 -0.41 4.48 15.56
N LEU A 187 -0.86 4.58 14.32
CA LEU A 187 -1.86 5.54 13.87
C LEU A 187 -3.16 4.79 13.58
N TYR A 188 -4.24 5.17 14.26
CA TYR A 188 -5.55 4.55 14.15
C TYR A 188 -6.59 5.53 13.60
N HIS A 189 -7.54 5.02 12.84
CA HIS A 189 -8.73 5.76 12.45
C HIS A 189 -9.96 4.92 12.79
N LYS A 190 -10.87 5.49 13.59
CA LYS A 190 -12.08 4.80 14.08
C LYS A 190 -11.76 3.42 14.68
N LYS A 191 -10.75 3.37 15.58
CA LYS A 191 -10.23 2.16 16.24
C LYS A 191 -9.61 1.10 15.31
N THR A 192 -9.50 1.36 14.01
CA THR A 192 -8.83 0.47 13.06
C THR A 192 -7.38 0.90 12.92
N LEU A 193 -6.45 -0.03 13.12
CA LEU A 193 -5.03 0.23 12.88
C LEU A 193 -4.85 0.61 11.41
N PHE A 194 -4.33 1.81 11.16
CA PHE A 194 -4.11 2.33 9.83
C PHE A 194 -2.66 2.13 9.41
N TYR A 195 -1.72 2.73 10.16
CA TYR A 195 -0.28 2.61 9.96
C TYR A 195 0.44 2.29 11.27
N SER A 196 1.52 1.50 11.17
CA SER A 196 2.57 1.43 12.18
C SER A 196 3.78 2.22 11.67
N PHE A 197 4.39 3.00 12.54
CA PHE A 197 5.59 3.77 12.28
C PHE A 197 6.71 3.33 13.20
N LYS A 198 7.93 3.28 12.68
CA LYS A 198 9.15 3.07 13.45
C LYS A 198 10.12 4.21 13.14
N ALA A 199 10.51 4.92 14.20
CA ALA A 199 11.53 5.96 14.16
C ALA A 199 12.93 5.36 14.40
N GLU A 200 13.95 6.21 14.39
CA GLU A 200 15.34 5.81 14.62
C GLU A 200 15.58 5.49 16.10
N ASP A 201 14.94 6.25 16.98
CA ASP A 201 15.09 6.20 18.42
C ASP A 201 13.77 6.62 19.12
N SER A 202 13.69 6.41 20.43
CA SER A 202 12.51 6.75 21.22
C SER A 202 12.20 8.25 21.25
N SER A 203 13.22 9.11 21.25
CA SER A 203 13.05 10.57 21.29
C SER A 203 12.52 11.10 19.96
N SER A 204 12.98 10.54 18.82
CA SER A 204 12.38 10.86 17.52
C SER A 204 10.96 10.31 17.40
N ALA A 205 10.66 9.11 17.90
CA ALA A 205 9.30 8.59 17.94
C ALA A 205 8.36 9.51 18.72
N GLN A 206 8.78 9.99 19.90
CA GLN A 206 8.00 10.91 20.72
C GLN A 206 7.69 12.22 19.98
N ARG A 207 8.70 12.88 19.39
CA ARG A 207 8.49 14.10 18.59
C ARG A 207 7.50 13.90 17.44
N TRP A 208 7.53 12.74 16.80
CA TRP A 208 6.57 12.40 15.74
C TRP A 208 5.16 12.17 16.28
N MET A 209 5.02 11.54 17.44
CA MET A 209 3.71 11.33 18.07
C MET A 209 3.07 12.65 18.47
N GLU A 210 3.81 13.52 19.15
CA GLU A 210 3.35 14.86 19.56
C GLU A 210 2.89 15.67 18.34
N ALA A 211 3.71 15.76 17.28
CA ALA A 211 3.34 16.48 16.07
C ALA A 211 2.12 15.88 15.33
N MET A 212 1.94 14.55 15.37
CA MET A 212 0.75 13.91 14.79
C MET A 212 -0.49 14.13 15.64
N GLU A 213 -0.35 14.14 16.96
CA GLU A 213 -1.43 14.40 17.91
C GLU A 213 -1.93 15.84 17.80
N ASP A 214 -1.02 16.81 17.78
CA ASP A 214 -1.33 18.23 17.51
C ASP A 214 -2.05 18.43 16.17
N ALA A 215 -1.67 17.64 15.16
CA ALA A 215 -2.30 17.67 13.84
C ALA A 215 -3.65 16.93 13.78
N SER A 216 -4.00 16.16 14.80
CA SER A 216 -5.22 15.33 14.84
C SER A 216 -6.43 16.03 15.48
N VAL A 217 -6.18 17.08 16.26
CA VAL A 217 -7.20 17.92 16.92
C VAL A 217 -7.54 19.16 16.08
N LEU A 218 -8.74 19.73 16.29
CA LEU A 218 -9.21 20.94 15.59
C LEU A 218 -8.45 22.18 16.05
#